data_AF-W1Y1T3-F1
#
_entry.id   AF-W1Y1T3-F1
#
_cell.length_a   1.000
_cell.length_b   1.000
_cell.length_c   1.000
_cell.angle_alpha   90.00
_cell.angle_beta   90.00
_cell.angle_gamma   90.00
#
_symmetry.space_group_name_H-M   'P 1'
#
loop_
_entity.id
_entity.type
_entity.pdbx_description
1 polymer ?
#
loop_
_entity_poly.entity_id
_entity_poly.type
_entity_poly.pdbx_seq_one_letter_code
_entity_poly.pdbx_strand_id
1 'polypeptide(L)'
;INEVMYSFSRKAPKESYLVIKHHPMDRGHRLYRPLIKRLSKKYGLGERVIYVHDLPMPELLRHAKAVVTINSTAGISALIHNKPLKVIHL
;
A
#
# COMPACT_ATOMS: atom_id res chain seq x y z
N ILE A 1 -3.90 0.89 7.68
CA ILE A 1 -3.68 2.06 6.77
C ILE A 1 -3.04 3.24 7.51
N ASN A 2 -3.67 3.77 8.58
CA ASN A 2 -3.18 4.95 9.30
C ASN A 2 -1.72 4.84 9.76
N GLU A 3 -1.37 3.79 10.50
CA GLU A 3 -0.02 3.57 11.02
C GLU A 3 1.03 3.49 9.91
N VAL A 4 0.74 2.76 8.84
CA VAL A 4 1.63 2.62 7.69
C VAL A 4 1.85 3.99 7.01
N MET A 5 0.79 4.77 6.79
CA MET A 5 0.91 6.10 6.19
C MET A 5 1.69 7.07 7.09
N TYR A 6 1.49 7.01 8.40
CA TYR A 6 2.23 7.81 9.37
C TYR A 6 3.73 7.43 9.40
N SER A 7 4.04 6.15 9.47
CA SER A 7 5.43 5.66 9.43
C SER A 7 6.10 6.05 8.11
N PHE A 8 5.40 5.90 6.99
CA PHE A 8 5.88 6.27 5.66
C PHE A 8 6.19 7.77 5.57
N SER A 9 5.31 8.65 6.07
CA SER A 9 5.56 10.10 6.02
C SER A 9 6.80 10.54 6.80
N ARG A 10 7.17 9.80 7.85
CA ARG A 10 8.30 10.12 8.72
C ARG A 10 9.62 9.50 8.24
N LYS A 11 9.58 8.36 7.56
CA LYS A 11 10.77 7.53 7.30
C LYS A 11 11.09 7.33 5.82
N ALA A 12 10.12 7.46 4.92
CA ALA A 12 10.34 7.16 3.51
C ALA A 12 11.05 8.32 2.77
N PRO A 13 12.06 8.03 1.92
CA PRO A 13 12.69 9.03 1.05
C PRO A 13 11.67 9.78 0.20
N LYS A 14 11.92 11.07 -0.09
CA LYS A 14 10.96 11.97 -0.75
C LYS A 14 10.48 11.45 -2.12
N GLU A 15 11.35 10.71 -2.81
CA GLU A 15 11.15 10.16 -4.15
C GLU A 15 10.41 8.82 -4.13
N SER A 16 10.11 8.28 -2.95
CA SER A 16 9.36 7.03 -2.80
C SER A 16 7.86 7.29 -2.73
N TYR A 17 7.11 6.35 -3.30
CA TYR A 17 5.64 6.33 -3.36
C TYR A 17 5.09 5.15 -2.54
N LEU A 18 3.95 5.36 -1.89
CA LEU A 18 3.16 4.35 -1.21
C LEU A 18 1.97 3.97 -2.09
N VAL A 19 1.98 2.75 -2.62
CA VAL A 19 0.86 2.21 -3.41
C VAL A 19 -0.04 1.38 -2.49
N ILE A 20 -1.28 1.83 -2.33
CA ILE A 20 -2.32 1.07 -1.63
C ILE A 20 -3.15 0.37 -2.70
N LYS A 21 -3.09 -0.96 -2.73
CA LYS A 21 -3.92 -1.77 -3.63
C LYS A 21 -5.26 -2.08 -2.97
N HIS A 22 -6.35 -1.85 -3.69
CA HIS A 22 -7.69 -2.26 -3.26
C HIS A 22 -7.90 -3.77 -3.42
N HIS A 23 -8.52 -4.40 -2.42
CA HIS A 23 -8.91 -5.81 -2.52
C HIS A 23 -10.21 -5.95 -3.34
N PRO A 24 -10.29 -6.86 -4.33
CA PRO A 24 -11.49 -7.01 -5.16
C PRO A 24 -12.79 -7.22 -4.36
N MET A 25 -12.74 -7.99 -3.27
CA MET A 25 -13.90 -8.26 -2.41
C MET A 25 -14.37 -7.03 -1.60
N ASP A 26 -13.51 -6.02 -1.41
CA ASP A 26 -13.87 -4.80 -0.68
C ASP A 26 -14.62 -3.79 -1.57
N ARG A 27 -14.79 -4.07 -2.87
CA ARG A 27 -15.56 -3.22 -3.78
C ARG A 27 -17.02 -3.12 -3.33
N GLY A 28 -17.56 -1.91 -3.34
CA GLY A 28 -18.94 -1.62 -2.93
C GLY A 28 -19.17 -1.59 -1.42
N HIS A 29 -18.28 -2.21 -0.63
CA HIS A 29 -18.46 -2.36 0.82
C HIS A 29 -17.59 -1.40 1.64
N ARG A 30 -16.43 -1.01 1.12
CA ARG A 30 -15.50 -0.12 1.84
C ARG A 30 -14.92 0.95 0.93
N LEU A 31 -15.29 2.20 1.22
CA LEU A 31 -14.75 3.38 0.55
C LEU A 31 -13.48 3.84 1.30
N TYR A 32 -12.32 3.31 0.94
CA TYR A 32 -11.06 3.76 1.54
C TYR A 32 -10.55 5.09 0.95
N ARG A 33 -11.06 5.53 -0.21
CA ARG A 33 -10.64 6.80 -0.85
C ARG A 33 -10.73 8.01 0.09
N PRO A 34 -11.86 8.29 0.78
CA PRO A 34 -11.95 9.42 1.69
C PRO A 34 -10.96 9.32 2.86
N LEU A 35 -10.78 8.12 3.41
CA LEU A 35 -9.81 7.88 4.47
C LEU A 35 -8.38 8.16 4.01
N ILE A 36 -7.97 7.60 2.87
CA ILE A 36 -6.62 7.78 2.30
C ILE A 36 -6.38 9.25 1.98
N LYS A 37 -7.36 9.96 1.39
CA LYS A 37 -7.25 11.39 1.08
C LYS A 37 -7.09 12.23 2.36
N ARG A 38 -7.91 11.96 3.39
CA ARG A 38 -7.82 12.64 4.69
C ARG A 38 -6.45 12.44 5.34
N LEU A 39 -5.96 11.20 5.35
CA LEU A 39 -4.65 10.87 5.94
C LEU A 39 -3.48 11.44 5.13
N SER A 40 -3.59 11.45 3.80
CA SER A 40 -2.56 12.04 2.93
C SER A 40 -2.40 13.54 3.19
N LYS A 41 -3.52 14.26 3.38
CA LYS A 41 -3.50 15.67 3.80
C LYS A 41 -2.93 15.81 5.22
N LYS A 42 -3.42 15.01 6.17
CA LYS A 42 -2.97 15.04 7.57
C LYS A 42 -1.47 14.84 7.73
N TYR A 43 -0.87 13.97 6.92
CA TYR A 43 0.55 13.60 7.01
C TYR A 43 1.43 14.27 5.95
N GLY A 44 0.91 15.22 5.17
CA GLY A 44 1.69 15.96 4.17
C GLY A 44 2.24 15.07 3.05
N LEU A 45 1.55 14.00 2.70
CA LEU A 45 2.01 13.02 1.71
C LEU A 45 1.69 13.40 0.26
N GLY A 46 0.71 14.29 0.06
CA GLY A 46 0.32 14.77 -1.28
C GLY A 46 0.04 13.62 -2.24
N GLU A 47 0.68 13.66 -3.41
CA GLU A 47 0.53 12.67 -4.49
C GLU A 47 1.39 11.42 -4.30
N ARG A 48 2.19 11.35 -3.22
CA ARG A 48 3.05 10.18 -2.93
C ARG A 48 2.27 8.95 -2.48
N VAL A 49 0.94 9.05 -2.34
CA VAL A 49 0.07 7.93 -1.98
C VAL A 49 -0.87 7.67 -3.12
N ILE A 50 -0.67 6.53 -3.79
CA ILE A 50 -1.44 6.13 -4.96
C ILE A 50 -2.37 5.00 -4.55
N TYR A 51 -3.66 5.17 -4.79
CA TYR A 51 -4.65 4.15 -4.48
C TYR A 51 -5.19 3.54 -5.77
N VAL A 52 -4.82 2.28 -6.01
CA VAL A 52 -5.03 1.58 -7.28
C VAL A 52 -6.06 0.49 -7.14
N HIS A 53 -6.81 0.28 -8.21
CA HIS A 53 -7.80 -0.78 -8.36
C HIS A 53 -7.37 -1.63 -9.55
N ASP A 54 -7.70 -2.91 -9.55
CA ASP A 54 -7.60 -3.79 -10.74
C ASP A 54 -6.21 -4.05 -11.33
N LEU A 55 -5.14 -3.51 -10.75
CA LEU A 55 -3.80 -3.77 -11.30
C LEU A 55 -3.34 -5.22 -11.05
N PRO A 56 -2.81 -5.90 -12.08
CA PRO A 56 -2.24 -7.24 -11.96
C PRO A 56 -1.13 -7.30 -10.90
N MET A 57 -1.17 -8.30 -10.02
CA MET A 57 -0.15 -8.40 -8.97
C MET A 57 1.28 -8.58 -9.45
N PRO A 58 1.54 -9.47 -10.42
CA PRO A 58 2.90 -9.67 -10.89
C PRO A 58 3.54 -8.37 -11.39
N GLU A 59 2.76 -7.52 -12.06
CA GLU A 59 3.23 -6.24 -12.57
C GLU A 59 3.56 -5.25 -11.44
N LEU A 60 2.65 -5.09 -10.49
CA LEU A 60 2.89 -4.25 -9.31
C LEU A 60 4.14 -4.71 -8.54
N LEU A 61 4.28 -6.02 -8.36
CA LEU A 61 5.39 -6.59 -7.61
C LEU A 61 6.73 -6.46 -8.34
N ARG A 62 6.78 -6.61 -9.68
CA ARG A 62 8.01 -6.36 -10.46
C ARG A 62 8.62 -4.99 -10.16
N HIS A 63 7.78 -3.96 -10.06
CA HIS A 63 8.21 -2.58 -9.80
C HIS A 63 8.25 -2.21 -8.30
N ALA A 64 7.72 -3.06 -7.41
CA ALA A 64 7.74 -2.79 -5.98
C ALA A 64 9.16 -2.88 -5.41
N LYS A 65 9.50 -1.92 -4.53
CA LYS A 65 10.71 -1.96 -3.70
C LYS A 65 10.56 -2.92 -2.51
N ALA A 66 9.36 -2.98 -1.94
CA ALA A 66 9.00 -3.84 -0.81
C ALA A 66 7.47 -3.97 -0.72
N VAL A 67 6.99 -4.93 0.06
CA VAL A 67 5.56 -5.17 0.29
C VAL A 67 5.25 -5.18 1.78
N VAL A 68 4.13 -4.58 2.15
CA VAL A 68 3.58 -4.61 3.51
C VAL A 68 2.18 -5.18 3.46
N THR A 69 1.86 -6.16 4.31
CA THR A 69 0.55 -6.81 4.34
C THR A 69 0.21 -7.30 5.75
N ILE A 70 -1.08 -7.53 6.03
CA ILE A 70 -1.55 -8.22 7.23
C ILE A 70 -1.61 -9.73 6.96
N ASN A 71 -2.47 -10.15 6.03
CA ASN A 71 -2.79 -11.56 5.82
C ASN A 71 -3.27 -11.86 4.38
N SER A 72 -2.74 -11.15 3.38
CA SER A 72 -3.06 -11.38 1.97
C SER A 72 -2.12 -12.41 1.33
N THR A 73 -2.63 -13.18 0.37
CA THR A 73 -1.82 -14.00 -0.55
C THR A 73 -0.79 -13.16 -1.33
N ALA A 74 -1.01 -11.85 -1.45
CA ALA A 74 -0.02 -10.92 -1.99
C ALA A 74 1.32 -10.95 -1.23
N GLY A 75 1.34 -11.34 0.05
CA GLY A 75 2.57 -11.57 0.80
C GLY A 75 3.37 -12.74 0.25
N ILE A 76 2.71 -13.87 -0.02
CA ILE A 76 3.37 -15.04 -0.64
C ILE A 76 3.88 -14.67 -2.04
N SER A 77 3.07 -13.96 -2.84
CA SER A 77 3.50 -13.49 -4.16
C SER A 77 4.72 -12.56 -4.10
N ALA A 78 4.84 -11.74 -3.05
CA ALA A 78 6.00 -10.88 -2.85
C ALA A 78 7.29 -11.70 -2.66
N LEU A 79 7.23 -12.78 -1.86
CA LEU A 79 8.35 -13.68 -1.64
C LEU A 79 8.76 -14.39 -2.93
N ILE A 80 7.80 -14.89 -3.70
CA ILE A 80 8.05 -15.51 -5.02
C ILE A 80 8.76 -14.54 -5.98
N HIS A 81 8.46 -13.25 -5.88
CA HIS A 81 9.10 -12.20 -6.68
C HIS A 81 10.36 -11.59 -6.03
N ASN A 82 10.92 -12.25 -5.01
CA ASN A 82 12.13 -11.82 -4.28
C ASN A 82 12.02 -10.38 -3.75
N LYS A 83 10.84 -9.99 -3.29
CA LYS A 83 10.60 -8.67 -2.72
C LYS A 83 10.70 -8.71 -1.20
N PRO A 84 11.42 -7.75 -0.58
CA PRO A 84 11.37 -7.56 0.87
C PRO A 84 9.91 -7.46 1.34
N LEU A 85 9.56 -8.28 2.33
CA LEU A 85 8.20 -8.39 2.84
C LEU A 85 8.18 -8.05 4.34
N LYS A 86 7.24 -7.18 4.73
CA LYS A 86 6.88 -6.97 6.13
C LYS A 86 5.43 -7.40 6.36
N VAL A 87 5.25 -8.41 7.18
CA VAL A 87 3.95 -8.75 7.75
C VAL A 87 3.72 -7.92 9.01
N ILE A 88 2.54 -7.33 9.15
CA ILE A 88 2.13 -6.55 10.32
C ILE A 88 0.87 -7.17 10.94
N HIS A 89 0.78 -7.12 12.27
CA HIS A 89 -0.38 -7.60 13.01
C HIS A 89 -1.41 -6.46 13.21
N LEU A 90 -2.65 -6.83 13.53
CA LEU A 90 -3.74 -5.89 13.84
C LEU A 90 -3.54 -5.24 15.21
#